data_AF-A0AAE0BI38-F1
#
_entry.id   AF-A0AAE0BI38-F1
#
_cell.length_a   1.000
_cell.length_b   1.000
_cell.length_c   1.000
_cell.angle_alpha   90.00
_cell.angle_beta   90.00
_cell.angle_gamma   90.00
#
_symmetry.space_group_name_H-M   'P 1'
#
loop_
_entity.id
_entity.type
_entity.pdbx_description
1 polymer ?
#
loop_
_entity_poly.entity_id
_entity_poly.type
_entity_poly.pdbx_seq_one_letter_code
_entity_poly.pdbx_strand_id
1 'polypeptide(L)'
;MPADDFYRSAVPYANLIKGLPKNSTPFFSPVLDGLQIPTYLAEWLEPFTSLPVTDFAELTSRKHTDHCQRCYAQALVCNRPPSFPMMGEIGGDPCTVAKEIVRHFLGPSALQEPRDVPFRQQQIPKLKVLFIDRASAHSRKILNAGKLVEVCNKWQPKDFPALQMECGSIDFAGLPTKSLLESLKDVDILIGTHGAGLINGFFLSEGSSIVEVLPYGFRGGWPDLYFRGPYQKANCTFYFSLEIDAPHYSKPGNNEIRNPLQLLENNTTPVEWATAQMTWARDRNSIVTWRVLDEIFQTILGLDKNKSAYAALENYTFSQSREEENM
;
A
#
# COMPACT_ATOMS: atom_id res chain seq x y z
N MET A 1 2.25 -2.70 7.69
CA MET A 1 1.95 -1.29 7.95
C MET A 1 0.52 -1.02 7.51
N PRO A 2 -0.44 -0.74 8.39
CA PRO A 2 -1.81 -0.36 8.01
C PRO A 2 -1.77 0.82 7.04
N ALA A 3 -2.53 0.74 5.94
CA ALA A 3 -2.66 1.85 4.98
C ALA A 3 -3.27 3.10 5.64
N ASP A 4 -4.14 2.84 6.62
CA ASP A 4 -4.64 3.80 7.58
C ASP A 4 -3.55 4.71 8.14
N ASP A 5 -2.43 4.17 8.64
CA ASP A 5 -1.41 4.99 9.29
C ASP A 5 -0.75 5.98 8.31
N PHE A 6 -0.54 5.60 7.05
CA PHE A 6 0.06 6.51 6.08
C PHE A 6 -0.88 7.66 5.72
N TYR A 7 -2.12 7.34 5.35
CA TYR A 7 -3.10 8.35 4.94
C TYR A 7 -3.58 9.22 6.08
N ARG A 8 -3.60 8.67 7.30
CA ARG A 8 -4.12 9.35 8.48
C ARG A 8 -3.03 10.10 9.24
N SER A 9 -1.76 9.81 8.95
CA SER A 9 -0.63 10.32 9.73
C SER A 9 0.41 10.94 8.83
N ALA A 10 1.19 10.16 8.09
CA ALA A 10 2.30 10.71 7.31
C ALA A 10 1.86 11.85 6.39
N VAL A 11 0.73 11.67 5.68
CA VAL A 11 0.23 12.69 4.74
C VAL A 11 -0.25 13.97 5.44
N PRO A 12 -1.18 13.92 6.41
CA PRO A 12 -1.61 15.10 7.16
C PRO A 12 -0.50 15.83 7.90
N TYR A 13 0.38 15.08 8.58
CA TYR A 13 1.45 15.66 9.38
C TYR A 13 2.48 16.36 8.51
N ALA A 14 2.81 15.80 7.33
CA ALA A 14 3.70 16.48 6.39
C ALA A 14 3.19 17.89 6.02
N ASN A 15 1.88 18.08 5.82
CA ASN A 15 1.34 19.41 5.50
C ASN A 15 1.25 20.31 6.73
N LEU A 16 0.85 19.75 7.86
CA LEU A 16 0.74 20.47 9.12
C LEU A 16 2.09 21.04 9.54
N ILE A 17 3.17 20.24 9.41
CA ILE A 17 4.51 20.66 9.80
C ILE A 17 5.11 21.64 8.80
N LYS A 18 4.88 21.48 7.48
CA LYS A 18 5.30 22.46 6.46
C LYS A 18 4.74 23.86 6.71
N GLY A 19 3.55 23.96 7.34
CA GLY A 19 2.90 25.22 7.67
C GLY A 19 3.39 25.89 8.96
N LEU A 20 4.22 25.24 9.77
CA LEU A 20 4.64 25.78 11.07
C LEU A 20 5.83 26.74 10.92
N PRO A 21 5.85 27.86 11.66
CA PRO A 21 6.99 28.77 11.66
C PRO A 21 8.27 28.05 12.11
N LYS A 22 9.39 28.25 11.41
CA LYS A 22 10.71 27.65 11.74
C LYS A 22 11.20 27.89 13.18
N ASN A 23 10.64 28.88 13.88
CA ASN A 23 11.00 29.24 15.26
C ASN A 23 10.03 28.69 16.31
N SER A 24 9.02 27.92 15.91
CA SER A 24 8.19 27.21 16.87
C SER A 24 8.95 25.97 17.36
N THR A 25 8.93 25.71 18.68
CA THR A 25 9.35 24.43 19.30
C THR A 25 8.12 23.59 19.66
N PRO A 26 7.31 23.14 18.69
CA PRO A 26 6.17 22.28 18.99
C PRO A 26 6.67 20.87 19.33
N PHE A 27 6.32 20.36 20.50
CA PHE A 27 6.43 18.93 20.74
C PHE A 27 5.25 18.25 20.05
N PHE A 28 5.54 17.36 19.08
CA PHE A 28 4.52 16.59 18.39
C PHE A 28 4.35 15.24 19.08
N SER A 29 3.10 14.88 19.38
CA SER A 29 2.74 13.56 19.88
C SER A 29 1.73 12.96 18.90
N PRO A 30 2.14 12.08 17.99
CA PRO A 30 1.21 11.30 17.20
C PRO A 30 0.38 10.40 18.11
N VAL A 31 -0.95 10.55 18.12
CA VAL A 31 -1.87 9.63 18.80
C VAL A 31 -2.71 8.97 17.72
N LEU A 32 -2.33 7.75 17.33
CA LEU A 32 -2.88 7.15 16.12
C LEU A 32 -3.56 5.80 16.34
N ASP A 33 -3.16 5.04 17.38
CA ASP A 33 -3.90 3.85 17.83
C ASP A 33 -3.44 3.43 19.25
N GLY A 34 -3.72 4.29 20.22
CA GLY A 34 -3.31 4.09 21.62
C GLY A 34 -2.05 4.86 21.97
N LEU A 35 -1.30 4.37 22.97
CA LEU A 35 -0.17 5.08 23.54
C LEU A 35 1.13 4.90 22.74
N GLN A 36 1.24 3.88 21.88
CA GLN A 36 2.48 3.52 21.17
C GLN A 36 2.39 3.87 19.69
N ILE A 37 3.51 4.33 19.13
CA ILE A 37 3.65 4.62 17.70
C ILE A 37 4.38 3.44 17.05
N PRO A 38 3.89 2.92 15.90
CA PRO A 38 4.66 1.94 15.15
C PRO A 38 6.01 2.53 14.70
N THR A 39 7.10 1.78 14.87
CA THR A 39 8.47 2.28 14.62
C THR A 39 8.67 2.92 13.24
N TYR A 40 8.07 2.36 12.19
CA TYR A 40 8.15 2.91 10.83
C TYR A 40 7.55 4.32 10.71
N LEU A 41 6.57 4.67 11.53
CA LEU A 41 5.91 5.98 11.43
C LEU A 41 6.83 7.10 11.95
N ALA A 42 7.62 6.83 12.99
CA ALA A 42 8.62 7.78 13.45
C ALA A 42 9.62 8.07 12.33
N GLU A 43 10.14 7.02 11.68
CA GLU A 43 11.06 7.13 10.52
C GLU A 43 10.43 7.92 9.36
N TRP A 44 9.15 7.72 9.06
CA TRP A 44 8.45 8.44 7.98
C TRP A 44 8.21 9.91 8.27
N LEU A 45 8.26 10.33 9.53
CA LEU A 45 8.07 11.72 9.93
C LEU A 45 9.40 12.50 9.98
N GLU A 46 10.54 11.83 10.07
CA GLU A 46 11.89 12.44 10.08
C GLU A 46 12.14 13.47 8.97
N PRO A 47 11.68 13.29 7.70
CA PRO A 47 11.90 14.28 6.66
C PRO A 47 11.17 15.61 6.89
N PHE A 48 10.14 15.61 7.74
CA PHE A 48 9.23 16.73 7.91
C PHE A 48 9.49 17.52 9.19
N THR A 49 10.25 16.98 10.15
CA THR A 49 10.53 17.64 11.42
C THR A 49 11.98 17.43 11.85
N SER A 50 12.61 18.46 12.41
CA SER A 50 13.90 18.35 13.10
C SER A 50 13.76 17.91 14.56
N LEU A 51 12.53 17.80 15.05
CA LEU A 51 12.20 17.44 16.43
C LEU A 51 11.96 15.94 16.56
N PRO A 52 12.35 15.33 17.69
CA PRO A 52 12.11 13.91 17.91
C PRO A 52 10.62 13.61 17.94
N VAL A 53 10.23 12.54 17.26
CA VAL A 53 8.88 11.98 17.34
C VAL A 53 8.89 10.91 18.43
N THR A 54 8.10 11.11 19.48
CA THR A 54 7.97 10.18 20.61
C THR A 54 6.54 9.70 20.72
N ASP A 55 6.35 8.47 21.19
CA ASP A 55 5.02 7.99 21.53
C ASP A 55 4.55 8.49 22.89
N PHE A 56 3.24 8.50 23.09
CA PHE A 56 2.61 9.03 24.30
C PHE A 56 2.82 8.09 25.49
N ALA A 57 3.01 6.78 25.29
CA ALA A 57 3.35 5.81 26.32
C ALA A 57 4.73 6.12 26.93
N GLU A 58 5.74 6.31 26.08
CA GLU A 58 7.09 6.70 26.46
C GLU A 58 7.02 8.00 27.25
N LEU A 59 6.34 9.02 26.70
CA LEU A 59 6.18 10.32 27.35
C LEU A 59 5.56 10.21 28.75
N THR A 60 4.49 9.41 28.88
CA THR A 60 3.78 9.20 30.16
C THR A 60 4.53 8.30 31.13
N SER A 61 5.40 7.41 30.65
CA SER A 61 6.21 6.49 31.45
C SER A 61 7.43 7.13 32.11
N ARG A 62 7.85 8.33 31.68
CA ARG A 62 9.00 9.05 32.27
C ARG A 62 8.77 9.31 33.77
N LYS A 63 9.70 8.84 34.61
CA LYS A 63 9.65 9.01 36.07
C LYS A 63 9.76 10.49 36.43
N HIS A 64 9.03 10.91 37.46
CA HIS A 64 9.20 12.24 38.04
C HIS A 64 10.62 12.38 38.59
N THR A 65 11.35 13.38 38.11
CA THR A 65 12.51 13.93 38.80
C THR A 65 12.07 15.18 39.57
N ASP A 66 12.86 15.63 40.54
CA ASP A 66 12.52 16.72 41.47
C ASP A 66 12.26 18.10 40.79
N HIS A 67 12.45 18.19 39.47
CA HIS A 67 12.29 19.39 38.66
C HIS A 67 11.42 19.09 37.43
N CYS A 68 10.08 19.14 37.60
CA CYS A 68 9.02 19.06 36.57
C CYS A 68 9.46 18.68 35.13
N GLN A 69 9.41 17.40 34.77
CA GLN A 69 9.71 16.93 33.40
C GLN A 69 8.48 16.50 32.57
N ARG A 70 7.25 16.70 33.06
CA ARG A 70 6.00 16.40 32.32
C ARG A 70 5.30 17.66 31.78
N CYS A 71 6.01 18.78 31.76
CA CYS A 71 5.49 20.04 31.25
C CYS A 71 6.04 20.27 29.85
N TYR A 72 5.15 20.35 28.86
CA TYR A 72 5.46 20.88 27.54
C TYR A 72 5.05 22.35 27.53
N ALA A 73 5.86 23.21 26.91
CA ALA A 73 5.44 24.58 26.66
C ALA A 73 4.24 24.63 25.71
N GLN A 74 4.22 23.75 24.71
CA GLN A 74 3.17 23.61 23.71
C GLN A 74 3.11 22.15 23.23
N ALA A 75 1.90 21.61 23.07
CA ALA A 75 1.66 20.32 22.44
C ALA A 75 0.77 20.55 21.22
N LEU A 76 1.19 20.02 20.06
CA LEU A 76 0.35 20.06 18.88
C LEU A 76 -0.45 18.76 18.81
N VAL A 77 -1.72 18.85 19.14
CA VAL A 77 -2.66 17.73 19.07
C VAL A 77 -3.50 17.93 17.81
N CYS A 78 -3.42 16.99 16.87
CA CYS A 78 -4.30 16.99 15.71
C CYS A 78 -5.71 16.65 16.18
N ASN A 79 -6.60 17.65 16.24
CA ASN A 79 -8.02 17.39 16.46
C ASN A 79 -8.56 16.68 15.21
N ARG A 80 -8.83 15.39 15.36
CA ARG A 80 -9.23 14.54 14.26
C ARG A 80 -10.76 14.44 14.24
N PRO A 81 -11.44 14.73 13.12
CA PRO A 81 -12.85 14.44 13.02
C PRO A 81 -13.06 12.91 13.18
N PRO A 82 -14.15 12.48 13.85
CA PRO A 82 -14.43 11.07 14.12
C PRO A 82 -14.72 10.27 12.83
N SER A 83 -15.08 10.94 11.74
CA SER A 83 -15.25 10.33 10.43
C SER A 83 -13.89 10.14 9.75
N PHE A 84 -13.72 9.04 9.00
CA PHE A 84 -12.67 8.94 7.99
C PHE A 84 -12.76 10.17 7.09
N PRO A 85 -11.86 11.16 7.20
CA PRO A 85 -11.82 12.21 6.19
C PRO A 85 -11.51 11.50 4.88
N MET A 86 -12.40 11.64 3.91
CA MET A 86 -12.15 11.08 2.60
C MET A 86 -10.85 11.69 2.09
N MET A 87 -9.96 10.84 1.56
CA MET A 87 -8.71 11.25 0.93
C MET A 87 -8.93 12.48 0.03
N GLY A 88 -8.39 13.63 0.46
CA GLY A 88 -8.62 14.95 -0.14
C GLY A 88 -8.91 16.07 0.86
N GLU A 89 -9.48 15.77 2.03
CA GLU A 89 -9.89 16.81 3.00
C GLU A 89 -8.77 17.30 3.92
N ILE A 90 -7.77 16.46 4.23
CA ILE A 90 -6.69 16.83 5.16
C ILE A 90 -5.48 17.50 4.45
N GLY A 91 -5.61 17.76 3.14
CA GLY A 91 -4.53 18.29 2.32
C GLY A 91 -3.39 17.27 2.15
N GLY A 92 -2.64 17.39 1.06
CA GLY A 92 -1.46 16.58 0.79
C GLY A 92 -1.64 15.54 -0.29
N ASP A 93 -0.69 15.52 -1.21
CA ASP A 93 -0.52 14.48 -2.19
C ASP A 93 0.34 13.34 -1.58
N PRO A 94 -0.19 12.10 -1.44
CA PRO A 94 0.56 10.95 -0.94
C PRO A 94 1.88 10.71 -1.67
N CYS A 95 1.92 10.95 -2.98
CA CYS A 95 3.13 10.80 -3.79
C CYS A 95 4.20 11.83 -3.42
N THR A 96 3.80 13.09 -3.20
CA THR A 96 4.72 14.14 -2.71
C THR A 96 5.34 13.74 -1.37
N VAL A 97 4.54 13.22 -0.45
CA VAL A 97 5.04 12.77 0.87
C VAL A 97 6.00 11.59 0.73
N ALA A 98 5.63 10.60 -0.09
CA ALA A 98 6.50 9.46 -0.37
C ALA A 98 7.83 9.87 -1.01
N LYS A 99 7.83 10.83 -1.94
CA LYS A 99 9.05 11.36 -2.57
C LYS A 99 9.96 12.08 -1.59
N GLU A 100 9.41 12.84 -0.64
CA GLU A 100 10.22 13.47 0.43
C GLU A 100 10.89 12.40 1.31
N ILE A 101 10.16 11.34 1.67
CA ILE A 101 10.69 10.19 2.42
C ILE A 101 11.82 9.51 1.62
N VAL A 102 11.59 9.20 0.34
CA VAL A 102 12.61 8.61 -0.55
C VAL A 102 13.85 9.51 -0.63
N ARG A 103 13.67 10.82 -0.84
CA ARG A 103 14.77 11.78 -0.92
C ARG A 103 15.59 11.82 0.36
N HIS A 104 14.94 11.76 1.52
CA HIS A 104 15.61 11.77 2.81
C HIS A 104 16.49 10.53 3.02
N PHE A 105 15.95 9.34 2.78
CA PHE A 105 16.65 8.07 3.08
C PHE A 105 17.61 7.59 1.98
N LEU A 106 17.30 7.86 0.71
CA LEU A 106 18.07 7.37 -0.45
C LEU A 106 18.79 8.49 -1.23
N GLY A 107 18.53 9.75 -0.90
CA GLY A 107 19.11 10.92 -1.57
C GLY A 107 18.36 11.34 -2.85
N PRO A 108 18.66 12.53 -3.41
CA PRO A 108 17.98 13.07 -4.59
C PRO A 108 18.15 12.22 -5.85
N SER A 109 19.28 11.53 -6.01
CA SER A 109 19.55 10.67 -7.17
C SER A 109 18.58 9.50 -7.27
N ALA A 110 18.01 9.04 -6.15
CA ALA A 110 17.00 7.98 -6.14
C ALA A 110 15.67 8.39 -6.79
N LEU A 111 15.44 9.70 -6.96
CA LEU A 111 14.29 10.25 -7.68
C LEU A 111 14.60 10.60 -9.15
N GLN A 112 15.88 10.58 -9.55
CA GLN A 112 16.36 11.05 -10.86
C GLN A 112 16.53 9.92 -11.89
N GLU A 113 16.24 8.67 -11.52
CA GLU A 113 16.54 7.52 -12.38
C GLU A 113 15.82 7.59 -13.75
N PRO A 114 16.43 7.08 -14.84
CA PRO A 114 16.03 7.33 -16.24
C PRO A 114 14.75 6.62 -16.69
N ARG A 115 13.87 6.22 -15.79
CA ARG A 115 12.86 5.18 -16.05
C ARG A 115 11.48 5.68 -16.45
N ASP A 116 11.33 6.99 -16.64
CA ASP A 116 10.29 7.56 -17.51
C ASP A 116 10.53 7.19 -18.99
N VAL A 117 11.71 6.63 -19.32
CA VAL A 117 11.97 6.10 -20.65
C VAL A 117 11.07 4.88 -20.89
N PRO A 118 10.21 4.93 -21.92
CA PRO A 118 9.37 3.81 -22.32
C PRO A 118 10.19 2.53 -22.50
N PHE A 119 9.64 1.37 -22.14
CA PHE A 119 10.30 0.06 -22.28
C PHE A 119 10.84 -0.14 -23.69
N ARG A 120 10.11 0.31 -24.72
CA ARG A 120 10.55 0.21 -26.14
C ARG A 120 11.80 1.00 -26.48
N GLN A 121 12.17 1.98 -25.65
CA GLN A 121 13.34 2.84 -25.86
C GLN A 121 14.55 2.39 -25.02
N GLN A 122 14.39 1.38 -24.16
CA GLN A 122 15.49 0.85 -23.35
C GLN A 122 16.36 -0.11 -24.18
N GLN A 123 17.68 -0.01 -24.03
CA GLN A 123 18.62 -0.85 -24.78
C GLN A 123 18.47 -2.35 -24.44
N ILE A 124 18.19 -2.64 -23.16
CA ILE A 124 17.81 -3.97 -22.68
C ILE A 124 16.63 -3.73 -21.75
N PRO A 125 15.38 -3.83 -22.24
CA PRO A 125 14.23 -3.57 -21.40
C PRO A 125 14.16 -4.62 -20.30
N LYS A 126 13.97 -4.17 -19.07
CA LYS A 126 13.83 -5.02 -17.91
C LYS A 126 12.52 -4.68 -17.20
N LEU A 127 11.77 -5.70 -16.80
CA LEU A 127 10.55 -5.55 -16.03
C LEU A 127 10.73 -6.22 -14.67
N LYS A 128 10.81 -5.41 -13.61
CA LYS A 128 10.93 -5.91 -12.24
C LYS A 128 9.56 -5.98 -11.58
N VAL A 129 9.17 -7.19 -11.18
CA VAL A 129 7.88 -7.49 -10.56
C VAL A 129 8.07 -7.99 -9.15
N LEU A 130 7.36 -7.41 -8.18
CA LEU A 130 7.45 -7.81 -6.78
C LEU A 130 6.09 -8.20 -6.24
N PHE A 131 5.99 -9.43 -5.72
CA PHE A 131 4.80 -9.93 -5.05
C PHE A 131 4.91 -9.68 -3.55
N ILE A 132 3.89 -9.06 -2.95
CA ILE A 132 3.79 -8.92 -1.51
C ILE A 132 3.37 -10.27 -0.93
N ASP A 133 4.30 -10.93 -0.25
CA ASP A 133 4.08 -12.18 0.44
C ASP A 133 4.29 -11.98 1.94
N ARG A 134 3.19 -12.01 2.69
CA ARG A 134 3.21 -11.74 4.13
C ARG A 134 3.45 -13.04 4.87
N ALA A 135 4.50 -13.11 5.67
CA ALA A 135 4.85 -14.29 6.45
C ALA A 135 3.82 -14.56 7.55
N SER A 136 3.22 -13.50 8.11
CA SER A 136 2.23 -13.55 9.18
C SER A 136 1.16 -14.63 8.95
N ALA A 137 0.91 -15.43 9.99
CA ALA A 137 -0.21 -16.38 9.96
C ALA A 137 -1.54 -15.63 9.80
N HIS A 138 -1.69 -14.42 10.33
CA HIS A 138 -2.97 -13.72 10.35
C HIS A 138 -3.25 -12.88 9.10
N SER A 139 -2.33 -12.86 8.13
CA SER A 139 -2.54 -12.16 6.87
C SER A 139 -3.19 -13.06 5.83
N ARG A 140 -4.13 -12.49 5.09
CA ARG A 140 -4.54 -12.96 3.76
C ARG A 140 -3.36 -13.04 2.81
N LYS A 141 -3.36 -14.05 1.93
CA LYS A 141 -2.27 -14.36 1.02
C LYS A 141 -2.75 -14.69 -0.39
N ILE A 142 -1.86 -14.51 -1.36
CA ILE A 142 -1.93 -15.18 -2.66
C ILE A 142 -1.27 -16.55 -2.48
N LEU A 143 -2.07 -17.61 -2.35
CA LEU A 143 -1.60 -18.93 -1.92
C LEU A 143 -0.58 -19.56 -2.87
N ASN A 144 -0.60 -19.16 -4.14
CA ASN A 144 0.30 -19.67 -5.17
C ASN A 144 1.33 -18.62 -5.63
N ALA A 145 1.63 -17.58 -4.84
CA ALA A 145 2.59 -16.53 -5.19
C ALA A 145 3.94 -17.08 -5.66
N GLY A 146 4.50 -18.07 -4.95
CA GLY A 146 5.77 -18.72 -5.37
C GLY A 146 5.70 -19.31 -6.77
N LYS A 147 4.57 -19.95 -7.13
CA LYS A 147 4.38 -20.48 -8.48
C LYS A 147 4.27 -19.37 -9.52
N LEU A 148 3.61 -18.28 -9.19
CA LEU A 148 3.48 -17.12 -10.08
C LEU A 148 4.84 -16.46 -10.33
N VAL A 149 5.69 -16.34 -9.31
CA VAL A 149 7.07 -15.85 -9.44
C VAL A 149 7.89 -16.75 -10.39
N GLU A 150 7.76 -18.08 -10.29
CA GLU A 150 8.44 -19.01 -11.21
C GLU A 150 8.00 -18.84 -12.66
N VAL A 151 6.69 -18.68 -12.91
CA VAL A 151 6.15 -18.51 -14.26
C VAL A 151 6.53 -17.14 -14.82
N CYS A 152 6.46 -16.09 -13.97
CA CYS A 152 6.84 -14.72 -14.30
C CYS A 152 8.30 -14.61 -14.78
N ASN A 153 9.24 -15.27 -14.10
CA ASN A 153 10.65 -15.26 -14.52
C ASN A 153 10.92 -15.99 -15.85
N LYS A 154 9.97 -16.81 -16.33
CA LYS A 154 10.08 -17.55 -17.60
C LYS A 154 9.20 -16.95 -18.70
N TRP A 155 8.43 -15.93 -18.38
CA TRP A 155 7.49 -15.35 -19.31
C TRP A 155 8.21 -14.48 -20.32
N GLN A 156 7.87 -14.65 -21.60
CA GLN A 156 8.37 -13.84 -22.68
C GLN A 156 7.19 -13.23 -23.45
N PRO A 157 6.91 -11.93 -23.29
CA PRO A 157 5.85 -11.27 -24.06
C PRO A 157 6.20 -11.22 -25.55
N LYS A 158 5.21 -11.49 -26.41
CA LYS A 158 5.38 -11.54 -27.87
C LYS A 158 5.87 -10.21 -28.45
N ASP A 159 5.35 -9.09 -27.95
CA ASP A 159 5.66 -7.75 -28.46
C ASP A 159 6.95 -7.17 -27.89
N PHE A 160 7.56 -7.85 -26.89
CA PHE A 160 8.82 -7.43 -26.27
C PHE A 160 9.78 -8.63 -26.14
N PRO A 161 10.29 -9.18 -27.26
CA PRO A 161 11.12 -10.39 -27.26
C PRO A 161 12.49 -10.20 -26.58
N ALA A 162 12.94 -8.95 -26.40
CA ALA A 162 14.17 -8.61 -25.70
C ALA A 162 13.96 -8.29 -24.20
N LEU A 163 12.71 -8.33 -23.71
CA LEU A 163 12.39 -8.03 -22.32
C LEU A 163 12.98 -9.08 -21.38
N GLN A 164 13.68 -8.62 -20.35
CA GLN A 164 14.14 -9.46 -19.26
C GLN A 164 13.20 -9.32 -18.05
N MET A 165 12.73 -10.44 -17.55
CA MET A 165 11.89 -10.49 -16.34
C MET A 165 12.77 -10.64 -15.09
N GLU A 166 12.49 -9.85 -14.06
CA GLU A 166 13.00 -10.07 -12.70
C GLU A 166 11.82 -10.09 -11.73
N CYS A 167 11.34 -11.29 -11.39
CA CYS A 167 10.21 -11.45 -10.49
C CYS A 167 10.65 -12.02 -9.15
N GLY A 168 10.12 -11.46 -8.06
CA GLY A 168 10.40 -11.92 -6.70
C GLY A 168 9.21 -11.73 -5.76
N SER A 169 9.39 -12.13 -4.50
CA SER A 169 8.44 -11.82 -3.42
C SER A 169 9.12 -11.08 -2.27
N ILE A 170 8.32 -10.34 -1.50
CA ILE A 170 8.80 -9.59 -0.34
C ILE A 170 7.77 -9.59 0.79
N ASP A 171 8.25 -9.72 2.02
CA ASP A 171 7.51 -9.32 3.21
C ASP A 171 8.04 -7.96 3.69
N PHE A 172 7.21 -6.93 3.62
CA PHE A 172 7.58 -5.61 4.16
C PHE A 172 7.51 -5.55 5.68
N ALA A 173 6.92 -6.56 6.34
CA ALA A 173 6.82 -6.56 7.79
C ALA A 173 8.20 -6.63 8.43
N GLY A 174 8.54 -5.61 9.23
CA GLY A 174 9.78 -5.55 9.99
C GLY A 174 11.01 -5.06 9.21
N LEU A 175 10.87 -4.68 7.94
CA LEU A 175 11.96 -4.01 7.23
C LEU A 175 12.13 -2.57 7.74
N PRO A 176 13.37 -2.13 8.05
CA PRO A 176 13.65 -0.70 8.27
C PRO A 176 13.28 0.12 7.03
N THR A 177 12.85 1.37 7.20
CA THR A 177 12.39 2.22 6.10
C THR A 177 13.39 2.28 4.96
N LYS A 178 14.68 2.49 5.23
CA LYS A 178 15.70 2.54 4.17
C LYS A 178 15.76 1.26 3.33
N SER A 179 15.80 0.09 3.96
CA SER A 179 15.86 -1.20 3.24
C SER A 179 14.58 -1.50 2.45
N LEU A 180 13.43 -1.08 2.98
CA LEU A 180 12.16 -1.14 2.26
C LEU A 180 12.21 -0.29 0.99
N LEU A 181 12.68 0.96 1.09
CA LEU A 181 12.77 1.87 -0.05
C LEU A 181 13.79 1.37 -1.08
N GLU A 182 14.93 0.83 -0.64
CA GLU A 182 15.93 0.20 -1.52
C GLU A 182 15.36 -1.00 -2.30
N SER A 183 14.40 -1.72 -1.73
CA SER A 183 13.74 -2.85 -2.38
C SER A 183 12.71 -2.41 -3.43
N LEU A 184 12.14 -1.22 -3.27
CA LEU A 184 11.07 -0.68 -4.12
C LEU A 184 11.56 0.24 -5.24
N LYS A 185 12.72 0.87 -5.07
CA LYS A 185 13.24 1.91 -6.00
C LYS A 185 13.37 1.46 -7.45
N ASP A 186 13.43 0.16 -7.69
CA ASP A 186 13.63 -0.43 -9.02
C ASP A 186 12.44 -1.24 -9.51
N VAL A 187 11.33 -1.26 -8.78
CA VAL A 187 10.17 -2.11 -9.07
C VAL A 187 9.23 -1.42 -10.07
N ASP A 188 8.95 -2.09 -11.18
CA ASP A 188 7.99 -1.61 -12.19
C ASP A 188 6.56 -2.04 -11.86
N ILE A 189 6.37 -3.22 -11.25
CA ILE A 189 5.04 -3.74 -10.87
C ILE A 189 5.07 -4.29 -9.45
N LEU A 190 4.23 -3.75 -8.56
CA LEU A 190 4.01 -4.27 -7.21
C LEU A 190 2.64 -4.95 -7.12
N ILE A 191 2.60 -6.23 -6.75
CA ILE A 191 1.37 -7.04 -6.73
C ILE A 191 1.09 -7.48 -5.31
N GLY A 192 -0.11 -7.26 -4.81
CA GLY A 192 -0.47 -7.70 -3.47
C GLY A 192 -1.97 -7.81 -3.25
N THR A 193 -2.37 -8.65 -2.30
CA THR A 193 -3.75 -8.67 -1.83
C THR A 193 -4.08 -7.34 -1.17
N HIS A 194 -5.29 -6.82 -1.44
CA HIS A 194 -5.81 -5.57 -0.87
C HIS A 194 -5.37 -5.37 0.55
N GLY A 195 -4.76 -4.25 0.92
CA GLY A 195 -4.35 -4.02 2.31
C GLY A 195 -3.12 -3.17 2.51
N ALA A 196 -2.88 -2.87 3.78
CA ALA A 196 -1.62 -2.45 4.39
C ALA A 196 -0.37 -2.41 3.48
N GLY A 197 0.04 -3.56 2.95
CA GLY A 197 1.27 -3.68 2.15
C GLY A 197 1.25 -2.87 0.85
N LEU A 198 0.07 -2.62 0.26
CA LEU A 198 -0.06 -1.87 -0.98
C LEU A 198 0.29 -0.40 -0.83
N ILE A 199 0.28 0.16 0.39
CA ILE A 199 0.70 1.54 0.62
C ILE A 199 2.12 1.83 0.12
N ASN A 200 2.95 0.80 0.10
CA ASN A 200 4.31 0.87 -0.40
C ASN A 200 4.38 1.22 -1.90
N GLY A 201 3.27 1.08 -2.62
CA GLY A 201 3.13 1.54 -3.99
C GLY A 201 3.47 3.03 -4.16
N PHE A 202 3.22 3.88 -3.17
CA PHE A 202 3.56 5.31 -3.30
C PHE A 202 5.07 5.59 -3.31
N PHE A 203 5.89 4.63 -2.85
CA PHE A 203 7.35 4.74 -2.88
C PHE A 203 7.97 4.18 -4.18
N LEU A 204 7.15 3.62 -5.08
CA LEU A 204 7.64 3.19 -6.38
C LEU A 204 8.05 4.41 -7.23
N SER A 205 8.90 4.16 -8.23
CA SER A 205 9.21 5.16 -9.24
C SER A 205 7.96 5.60 -10.01
N GLU A 206 8.02 6.80 -10.58
CA GLU A 206 6.94 7.26 -11.46
C GLU A 206 6.78 6.33 -12.67
N GLY A 207 5.53 6.11 -13.07
CA GLY A 207 5.20 5.22 -14.18
C GLY A 207 5.22 3.72 -13.84
N SER A 208 5.57 3.36 -12.59
CA SER A 208 5.34 2.02 -12.06
C SER A 208 3.86 1.76 -11.82
N SER A 209 3.50 0.48 -11.75
CA SER A 209 2.15 0.00 -11.55
C SER A 209 2.01 -0.75 -10.23
N ILE A 210 0.82 -0.70 -9.67
CA ILE A 210 0.39 -1.61 -8.61
C ILE A 210 -0.78 -2.46 -9.11
N VAL A 211 -0.82 -3.69 -8.64
CA VAL A 211 -1.92 -4.62 -8.89
C VAL A 211 -2.50 -5.03 -7.54
N GLU A 212 -3.66 -4.48 -7.22
CA GLU A 212 -4.45 -4.88 -6.06
C GLU A 212 -5.26 -6.13 -6.37
N VAL A 213 -4.97 -7.22 -5.66
CA VAL A 213 -5.80 -8.43 -5.70
C VAL A 213 -6.92 -8.31 -4.67
N LEU A 214 -8.16 -8.18 -5.14
CA LEU A 214 -9.37 -8.11 -4.34
C LEU A 214 -9.89 -9.54 -4.10
N PRO A 215 -9.92 -10.04 -2.85
CA PRO A 215 -10.42 -11.37 -2.56
C PRO A 215 -11.90 -11.55 -2.92
N TYR A 216 -12.32 -12.81 -3.00
CA TYR A 216 -13.69 -13.16 -3.38
C TYR A 216 -14.74 -12.51 -2.49
N GLY A 217 -15.66 -11.78 -3.14
CA GLY A 217 -16.74 -11.04 -2.48
C GLY A 217 -16.32 -9.70 -1.88
N PHE A 218 -15.06 -9.28 -2.01
CA PHE A 218 -14.56 -8.02 -1.46
C PHE A 218 -14.39 -6.96 -2.55
N ARG A 219 -15.47 -6.21 -2.82
CA ARG A 219 -15.51 -5.18 -3.87
C ARG A 219 -16.37 -3.98 -3.48
N GLY A 220 -16.28 -2.90 -4.26
CA GLY A 220 -17.10 -1.70 -4.11
C GLY A 220 -16.48 -0.63 -3.21
N GLY A 221 -17.34 0.12 -2.49
CA GLY A 221 -16.93 1.36 -1.84
C GLY A 221 -15.77 1.21 -0.85
N TRP A 222 -15.76 0.19 -0.01
CA TRP A 222 -14.69 0.05 0.99
C TRP A 222 -13.30 -0.12 0.36
N PRO A 223 -13.03 -1.13 -0.51
CA PRO A 223 -11.72 -1.22 -1.15
C PRO A 223 -11.34 0.05 -1.93
N ASP A 224 -12.30 0.62 -2.67
CA ASP A 224 -12.06 1.78 -3.53
C ASP A 224 -11.60 3.02 -2.75
N LEU A 225 -12.12 3.20 -1.54
CA LEU A 225 -11.75 4.32 -0.66
C LEU A 225 -10.29 4.28 -0.21
N TYR A 226 -9.69 3.10 -0.10
CA TYR A 226 -8.36 2.92 0.49
C TYR A 226 -7.23 2.87 -0.53
N PHE A 227 -7.50 2.40 -1.76
CA PHE A 227 -6.44 2.26 -2.76
C PHE A 227 -6.83 2.86 -4.10
N ARG A 228 -7.88 2.37 -4.76
CA ARG A 228 -8.29 2.88 -6.09
C ARG A 228 -8.34 4.41 -6.13
N GLY A 229 -9.18 5.03 -5.30
CA GLY A 229 -9.33 6.49 -5.26
C GLY A 229 -8.04 7.24 -4.91
N PRO A 230 -7.33 6.86 -3.83
CA PRO A 230 -6.02 7.43 -3.49
C PRO A 230 -5.00 7.40 -4.63
N TYR A 231 -4.82 6.26 -5.29
CA TYR A 231 -3.83 6.11 -6.35
C TYR A 231 -4.21 6.88 -7.62
N GLN A 232 -5.49 6.85 -7.99
CA GLN A 232 -6.02 7.64 -9.10
C GLN A 232 -5.77 9.14 -8.91
N LYS A 233 -6.02 9.66 -7.69
CA LYS A 233 -5.80 11.08 -7.37
C LYS A 233 -4.33 11.47 -7.34
N ALA A 234 -3.46 10.60 -6.83
CA ALA A 234 -2.05 10.92 -6.59
C ALA A 234 -1.19 10.87 -7.88
N ASN A 235 -1.59 10.07 -8.88
CA ASN A 235 -1.06 10.08 -10.25
C ASN A 235 0.48 9.90 -10.37
N CYS A 236 1.15 9.29 -9.38
CA CYS A 236 2.56 8.88 -9.51
C CYS A 236 2.73 7.41 -9.89
N THR A 237 1.77 6.56 -9.53
CA THR A 237 1.76 5.14 -9.89
C THR A 237 0.41 4.73 -10.46
N PHE A 238 0.46 3.83 -11.43
CA PHE A 238 -0.71 3.25 -12.05
C PHE A 238 -1.33 2.19 -11.16
N TYR A 239 -2.65 2.14 -11.12
CA TYR A 239 -3.46 1.27 -10.28
C TYR A 239 -4.26 0.29 -11.14
N PHE A 240 -4.08 -1.00 -10.89
CA PHE A 240 -4.91 -2.04 -11.47
C PHE A 240 -5.58 -2.84 -10.35
N SER A 241 -6.85 -3.15 -10.52
CA SER A 241 -7.56 -4.09 -9.65
C SER A 241 -7.77 -5.42 -10.36
N LEU A 242 -7.51 -6.51 -9.64
CA LEU A 242 -7.83 -7.88 -10.00
C LEU A 242 -8.86 -8.43 -9.01
N GLU A 243 -10.11 -8.59 -9.46
CA GLU A 243 -11.20 -9.17 -8.69
C GLU A 243 -11.22 -10.70 -8.84
N ILE A 244 -11.23 -11.40 -7.69
CA ILE A 244 -11.48 -12.84 -7.66
C ILE A 244 -12.98 -13.07 -7.65
N ASP A 245 -13.58 -13.42 -8.81
CA ASP A 245 -15.03 -13.57 -8.94
C ASP A 245 -15.52 -15.01 -8.86
N ALA A 246 -14.61 -15.99 -8.93
CA ALA A 246 -14.98 -17.40 -8.78
C ALA A 246 -14.59 -17.97 -7.39
N PRO A 247 -15.52 -18.65 -6.70
CA PRO A 247 -15.29 -19.11 -5.33
C PRO A 247 -14.20 -20.17 -5.20
N HIS A 248 -13.91 -20.95 -6.25
CA HIS A 248 -12.86 -21.99 -6.20
C HIS A 248 -11.44 -21.42 -6.17
N TYR A 249 -11.27 -20.17 -6.60
CA TYR A 249 -10.05 -19.39 -6.46
C TYR A 249 -9.91 -18.71 -5.10
N SER A 250 -10.81 -18.99 -4.16
CA SER A 250 -10.76 -18.43 -2.82
C SER A 250 -10.73 -19.51 -1.76
N LYS A 251 -9.93 -19.28 -0.71
CA LYS A 251 -9.88 -20.14 0.48
C LYS A 251 -10.16 -19.30 1.72
N PRO A 252 -10.79 -19.90 2.76
CA PRO A 252 -11.01 -19.21 4.02
C PRO A 252 -9.72 -18.60 4.57
N GLY A 253 -9.84 -17.40 5.12
CA GLY A 253 -8.78 -16.77 5.91
C GLY A 253 -8.75 -17.28 7.34
N ASN A 254 -7.69 -16.97 8.08
CA ASN A 254 -7.59 -17.38 9.49
C ASN A 254 -8.65 -16.76 10.40
N ASN A 255 -9.22 -15.60 10.03
CA ASN A 255 -10.32 -14.99 10.78
C ASN A 255 -11.64 -15.73 10.55
N GLU A 256 -11.92 -16.13 9.31
CA GLU A 256 -13.10 -16.93 8.94
C GLU A 256 -13.06 -18.32 9.59
N ILE A 257 -11.88 -18.95 9.68
CA ILE A 257 -11.70 -20.25 10.35
C ILE A 257 -11.93 -20.13 11.86
N ARG A 258 -11.40 -19.08 12.50
CA ARG A 258 -11.49 -18.90 13.96
C ARG A 258 -12.89 -18.46 14.42
N ASN A 259 -13.58 -17.66 13.61
CA ASN A 259 -14.90 -17.13 13.91
C ASN A 259 -15.80 -17.40 12.69
N PRO A 260 -16.56 -18.51 12.64
CA PRO A 260 -17.46 -18.83 11.51
C PRO A 260 -18.82 -18.09 11.58
N LEU A 261 -19.40 -17.74 10.41
CA LEU A 261 -20.38 -16.62 10.22
C LEU A 261 -21.68 -16.94 10.93
N GLN A 262 -21.97 -18.22 10.93
CA GLN A 262 -23.09 -18.86 11.62
C GLN A 262 -23.12 -18.55 13.13
N LEU A 263 -21.99 -18.24 13.77
CA LEU A 263 -21.95 -17.87 15.19
C LEU A 263 -22.39 -16.42 15.45
N LEU A 264 -22.36 -15.55 14.43
CA LEU A 264 -22.73 -14.14 14.53
C LEU A 264 -24.18 -13.89 14.10
N GLU A 265 -24.70 -14.68 13.15
CA GLU A 265 -26.01 -14.44 12.49
C GLU A 265 -27.17 -14.26 13.47
N ASN A 266 -27.18 -14.98 14.59
CA ASN A 266 -28.27 -14.95 15.56
C ASN A 266 -28.18 -13.80 16.59
N ASN A 267 -27.05 -13.09 16.67
CA ASN A 267 -26.77 -12.13 17.76
C ASN A 267 -26.29 -10.75 17.26
N THR A 268 -26.28 -10.49 15.96
CA THR A 268 -25.82 -9.21 15.39
C THR A 268 -26.93 -8.44 14.70
N THR A 269 -26.87 -7.12 14.78
CA THR A 269 -27.70 -6.23 13.95
C THR A 269 -27.36 -6.39 12.45
N PRO A 270 -28.27 -6.01 11.52
CA PRO A 270 -27.99 -6.07 10.08
C PRO A 270 -26.72 -5.33 9.64
N VAL A 271 -26.37 -4.23 10.32
CA VAL A 271 -25.17 -3.42 10.03
C VAL A 271 -23.91 -4.15 10.47
N GLU A 272 -23.92 -4.73 11.68
CA GLU A 272 -22.81 -5.52 12.20
C GLU A 272 -22.58 -6.77 11.34
N TRP A 273 -23.68 -7.40 10.91
CA TRP A 273 -23.65 -8.54 10.01
C TRP A 273 -23.00 -8.21 8.67
N ALA A 274 -23.44 -7.14 8.00
CA ALA A 274 -22.85 -6.68 6.75
C ALA A 274 -21.36 -6.33 6.91
N THR A 275 -20.99 -5.70 8.02
CA THR A 275 -19.59 -5.36 8.35
C THR A 275 -18.73 -6.61 8.55
N ALA A 276 -19.27 -7.63 9.22
CA ALA A 276 -18.60 -8.92 9.42
C ALA A 276 -18.39 -9.63 8.07
N GLN A 277 -19.42 -9.70 7.22
CA GLN A 277 -19.32 -10.30 5.90
C GLN A 277 -18.24 -9.63 5.04
N MET A 278 -18.22 -8.29 4.99
CA MET A 278 -17.19 -7.54 4.26
C MET A 278 -15.80 -7.79 4.83
N THR A 279 -15.66 -7.81 6.16
CA THR A 279 -14.37 -8.05 6.83
C THR A 279 -13.84 -9.44 6.49
N TRP A 280 -14.71 -10.43 6.31
CA TRP A 280 -14.29 -11.78 5.98
C TRP A 280 -13.95 -11.94 4.53
N ALA A 281 -14.80 -11.41 3.65
CA ALA A 281 -14.46 -11.31 2.24
C ALA A 281 -13.07 -10.69 2.09
N ARG A 282 -12.80 -9.56 2.75
CA ARG A 282 -11.48 -8.90 2.78
C ARG A 282 -10.36 -9.82 3.24
N ASP A 283 -10.58 -10.65 4.25
CA ASP A 283 -9.55 -11.47 4.90
C ASP A 283 -9.37 -12.87 4.31
N ARG A 284 -10.10 -13.21 3.25
CA ARG A 284 -9.93 -14.46 2.51
C ARG A 284 -8.60 -14.53 1.78
N ASN A 285 -8.13 -15.75 1.59
CA ASN A 285 -6.99 -16.04 0.74
C ASN A 285 -7.44 -16.17 -0.72
N SER A 286 -6.53 -15.84 -1.63
CA SER A 286 -6.76 -15.86 -3.08
C SER A 286 -5.80 -16.82 -3.78
N ILE A 287 -6.26 -17.40 -4.88
CA ILE A 287 -5.45 -18.12 -5.86
C ILE A 287 -5.55 -17.31 -7.15
N VAL A 288 -4.41 -16.85 -7.66
CA VAL A 288 -4.36 -16.03 -8.88
C VAL A 288 -3.81 -16.89 -10.00
N THR A 289 -4.42 -16.86 -11.18
CA THR A 289 -3.94 -17.61 -12.35
C THR A 289 -2.88 -16.80 -13.08
N TRP A 290 -1.98 -17.49 -13.78
CA TRP A 290 -1.01 -16.80 -14.63
C TRP A 290 -1.70 -16.06 -15.79
N ARG A 291 -2.80 -16.64 -16.32
CA ARG A 291 -3.56 -16.10 -17.45
C ARG A 291 -3.98 -14.64 -17.24
N VAL A 292 -4.61 -14.34 -16.11
CA VAL A 292 -5.06 -12.97 -15.81
C VAL A 292 -3.88 -12.02 -15.53
N LEU A 293 -2.78 -12.52 -14.96
CA LEU A 293 -1.56 -11.72 -14.78
C LEU A 293 -0.86 -11.41 -16.11
N ASP A 294 -0.84 -12.35 -17.05
CA ASP A 294 -0.34 -12.12 -18.41
C ASP A 294 -1.12 -10.98 -19.06
N GLU A 295 -2.46 -10.99 -19.01
CA GLU A 295 -3.30 -9.90 -19.54
C GLU A 295 -2.98 -8.54 -18.90
N ILE A 296 -2.83 -8.50 -17.57
CA ILE A 296 -2.43 -7.29 -16.84
C ILE A 296 -1.04 -6.82 -17.29
N PHE A 297 -0.07 -7.73 -17.41
CA PHE A 297 1.30 -7.37 -17.76
C PHE A 297 1.41 -6.92 -19.22
N GLN A 298 0.72 -7.57 -20.16
CA GLN A 298 0.63 -7.13 -21.54
C GLN A 298 0.01 -5.73 -21.64
N THR A 299 -1.03 -5.45 -20.83
CA THR A 299 -1.65 -4.13 -20.75
C THR A 299 -0.64 -3.09 -20.25
N ILE A 300 0.06 -3.37 -19.15
CA ILE A 300 1.08 -2.46 -18.57
C ILE A 300 2.21 -2.20 -19.57
N LEU A 301 2.71 -3.24 -20.23
CA LEU A 301 3.74 -3.11 -21.27
C LEU A 301 3.24 -2.32 -22.48
N GLY A 302 1.99 -2.53 -22.89
CA GLY A 302 1.36 -1.81 -23.99
C GLY A 302 1.16 -0.32 -23.72
N LEU A 303 0.94 0.06 -22.45
CA LEU A 303 0.92 1.46 -22.03
C LEU A 303 2.30 2.11 -22.09
N ASP A 304 3.38 1.33 -21.97
CA ASP A 304 4.76 1.79 -22.16
C ASP A 304 5.10 3.03 -21.30
N LYS A 305 4.62 3.02 -20.05
CA LYS A 305 4.73 4.13 -19.07
C LYS A 305 4.03 5.44 -19.45
N ASN A 306 3.14 5.42 -20.45
CA ASN A 306 2.37 6.58 -20.88
C ASN A 306 1.21 6.92 -19.93
N LYS A 307 1.37 7.98 -19.14
CA LYS A 307 0.36 8.47 -18.19
C LYS A 307 -0.98 8.82 -18.84
N SER A 308 -0.98 9.39 -20.04
CA SER A 308 -2.23 9.75 -20.75
C SER A 308 -2.99 8.52 -21.24
N ALA A 309 -2.27 7.49 -21.69
CA ALA A 309 -2.89 6.21 -22.07
C ALA A 309 -3.47 5.49 -20.85
N TYR A 310 -2.78 5.57 -19.70
CA TYR A 310 -3.27 4.99 -18.46
C TYR A 310 -4.57 5.64 -17.95
N ALA A 311 -4.72 6.96 -18.09
CA ALA A 311 -5.97 7.65 -17.72
C ALA A 311 -7.20 7.11 -18.46
N ALA A 312 -7.04 6.53 -19.65
CA ALA A 312 -8.13 5.88 -20.37
C ALA A 312 -8.57 4.53 -19.75
N LEU A 313 -7.75 3.96 -18.87
CA LEU A 313 -7.99 2.69 -18.16
C LEU A 313 -8.35 2.88 -16.69
N GLU A 314 -8.62 4.12 -16.26
CA GLU A 314 -8.79 4.47 -14.84
C GLU A 314 -9.86 3.62 -14.11
N ASN A 315 -10.86 3.12 -14.84
CA ASN A 315 -11.94 2.29 -14.30
C ASN A 315 -11.86 0.81 -14.74
N TYR A 316 -10.74 0.40 -15.35
CA TYR A 316 -10.58 -0.96 -15.83
C TYR A 316 -10.27 -1.92 -14.67
N THR A 317 -11.09 -2.96 -14.56
CA THR A 317 -10.90 -4.02 -13.56
C THR A 317 -10.76 -5.35 -14.26
N PHE A 318 -9.69 -6.06 -13.95
CA PHE A 318 -9.51 -7.44 -14.36
C PHE A 318 -10.33 -8.33 -13.45
N SER A 319 -11.02 -9.30 -14.01
CA SER A 319 -11.75 -10.31 -13.26
C SER A 319 -11.16 -11.68 -13.55
N GLN A 320 -11.08 -12.51 -12.52
CA GLN A 320 -10.80 -13.93 -12.66
C GLN A 320 -12.07 -14.72 -12.37
N SER A 321 -12.74 -15.12 -13.46
CA SER A 321 -14.05 -15.76 -13.48
C SER A 321 -13.96 -17.25 -13.88
N ARG A 322 -15.10 -17.95 -13.87
CA ARG A 322 -15.19 -19.39 -14.13
C ARG A 322 -15.15 -19.73 -15.63
N GLU A 323 -15.46 -18.79 -16.51
CA GLU A 323 -15.52 -19.00 -17.97
C GLU A 323 -14.14 -19.23 -18.60
N GLU A 324 -13.10 -18.91 -17.85
CA GLU A 324 -11.70 -18.89 -18.28
C GLU A 324 -11.03 -20.27 -18.32
N GLU A 325 -11.66 -21.32 -17.77
CA GLU A 325 -11.11 -22.70 -17.77
C GLU A 325 -11.44 -23.48 -19.05
N ASN A 326 -12.34 -22.97 -19.91
CA ASN A 326 -12.80 -23.67 -21.11
C ASN A 326 -12.14 -23.22 -22.43
N MET A 327 -11.12 -22.35 -22.37
CA MET A 327 -10.33 -21.90 -23.52
C MET A 327 -8.90 -22.43 -23.46
#